data_AF-A0A6J1RAA7-F1
#
_entry.id   AF-A0A6J1RAA7-F1
#
_cell.length_a   1.000
_cell.length_b   1.000
_cell.length_c   1.000
_cell.angle_alpha   90.00
_cell.angle_beta   90.00
_cell.angle_gamma   90.00
#
_symmetry.space_group_name_H-M   'P 1'
#
loop_
_entity.id
_entity.type
_entity.pdbx_description
1 polymer ?
#
loop_
_entity_poly.entity_id
_entity_poly.type
_entity_poly.pdbx_seq_one_letter_code
_entity_poly.pdbx_strand_id
1 'polypeptide(L)'
;MQKQLIDFWVLFATEGIPKVANVEWPRLDSLRKELHYLHIASPDQINMDSNANLGEKEFWNSINFNENILKHKTGINKEEL
;
A
#
# COMPACT_ATOMS: atom_id res chain seq x y z
N MET A 1 -14.17 14.27 -11.03
CA MET A 1 -13.04 13.32 -11.04
C MET A 1 -11.72 13.90 -11.51
N GLN A 2 -11.54 14.23 -12.80
CA GLN A 2 -10.20 14.57 -13.32
C GLN A 2 -9.46 15.62 -12.50
N LYS A 3 -10.10 16.77 -12.23
CA LYS A 3 -9.52 17.83 -11.40
C LYS A 3 -9.12 17.35 -10.00
N GLN A 4 -9.99 16.61 -9.32
CA GLN A 4 -9.74 16.09 -7.97
C GLN A 4 -8.53 15.16 -7.93
N LEU A 5 -8.36 14.29 -8.94
CA LEU A 5 -7.22 13.37 -9.02
C LEU A 5 -5.91 14.11 -9.34
N ILE A 6 -5.95 15.09 -10.24
CA ILE A 6 -4.77 15.91 -10.56
C ILE A 6 -4.35 16.71 -9.33
N ASP A 7 -5.29 17.41 -8.69
CA ASP A 7 -5.02 18.23 -7.50
C ASP A 7 -4.45 17.35 -6.37
N PHE A 8 -5.01 16.15 -6.16
CA PHE A 8 -4.49 15.13 -5.23
C PHE A 8 -3.02 14.79 -5.51
N TRP A 9 -2.69 14.41 -6.75
CA TRP A 9 -1.34 13.98 -7.12
C TRP A 9 -0.32 15.12 -7.00
N VAL A 10 -0.69 16.32 -7.45
CA VAL A 10 0.16 17.51 -7.35
C VAL A 10 0.44 17.83 -5.89
N LEU A 11 -0.59 17.87 -5.05
CA LEU A 11 -0.43 18.22 -3.64
C LEU A 11 0.44 17.20 -2.89
N PHE A 12 0.26 15.90 -3.16
CA PHE A 12 1.12 14.87 -2.57
C PHE A 12 2.57 15.05 -3.03
N ALA A 13 2.82 15.33 -4.31
CA ALA A 13 4.16 15.54 -4.83
C ALA A 13 4.84 16.80 -4.27
N THR A 14 4.08 17.86 -3.98
CA THR A 14 4.64 19.13 -3.50
C THR A 14 4.72 19.23 -1.97
N GLU A 15 3.74 18.71 -1.25
CA GLU A 15 3.63 18.85 0.21
C GLU A 15 3.93 17.54 0.97
N GLY A 16 3.94 16.39 0.28
CA GLY A 16 4.02 15.07 0.91
C GLY A 16 2.75 14.65 1.65
N ILE A 17 1.71 15.50 1.62
CA ILE A 17 0.42 15.26 2.29
C ILE A 17 -0.64 15.06 1.22
N PRO A 18 -1.29 13.89 1.15
CA PRO A 18 -2.37 13.67 0.21
C PRO A 18 -3.66 14.29 0.76
N LYS A 19 -4.16 15.36 0.14
CA LYS A 19 -5.52 15.87 0.42
C LYS A 19 -6.42 15.58 -0.77
N VAL A 20 -7.56 14.93 -0.51
CA VAL A 20 -8.54 14.59 -1.53
C VAL A 20 -9.92 15.03 -1.04
N ALA A 21 -10.53 15.96 -1.78
CA ALA A 21 -11.81 16.56 -1.42
C ALA A 21 -11.81 17.03 0.07
N ASN A 22 -12.75 16.55 0.87
CA ASN A 22 -12.88 16.87 2.29
C ASN A 22 -12.60 15.66 3.20
N VAL A 23 -11.84 14.67 2.72
CA VAL A 23 -11.54 13.44 3.48
C VAL A 23 -10.16 13.54 4.11
N GLU A 24 -10.10 13.28 5.41
CA GLU A 24 -8.85 13.07 6.11
C GLU A 24 -8.33 11.66 5.81
N TRP A 25 -7.18 11.58 5.12
CA TRP A 25 -6.51 10.32 4.81
C TRP A 25 -5.22 10.20 5.63
N PRO A 26 -5.27 9.54 6.80
CA PRO A 26 -4.10 9.39 7.66
C PRO A 26 -3.08 8.43 7.07
N ARG A 27 -1.84 8.51 7.55
CA ARG A 27 -0.78 7.54 7.24
C ARG A 27 -1.22 6.14 7.67
N LEU A 28 -0.79 5.14 6.90
CA LEU A 28 -1.04 3.74 7.20
C LEU A 28 -0.49 3.35 8.58
N ASP A 29 -1.30 2.65 9.36
CA ASP A 29 -0.93 2.04 10.64
C ASP A 29 -0.67 0.54 10.43
N SER A 30 0.59 0.13 10.51
CA SER A 30 1.00 -1.27 10.30
C SER A 30 0.59 -2.23 11.41
N LEU A 31 0.13 -1.70 12.56
CA LEU A 31 -0.32 -2.53 13.69
C LEU A 31 -1.77 -2.97 13.53
N ARG A 32 -2.53 -2.37 12.61
CA ARG A 32 -3.93 -2.72 12.37
C ARG A 32 -4.05 -3.96 11.49
N LYS A 33 -5.01 -4.82 11.84
CA LYS A 33 -5.36 -6.01 11.04
C LYS A 33 -5.96 -5.61 9.69
N GLU A 34 -6.81 -4.59 9.70
CA GLU A 34 -7.48 -4.06 8.52
C GLU A 34 -6.61 -3.01 7.83
N LEU A 35 -6.58 -3.08 6.50
CA LEU A 35 -6.03 -2.00 5.69
C LEU A 35 -7.08 -0.90 5.61
N HIS A 36 -6.77 0.27 6.15
CA HIS A 36 -7.56 1.48 5.96
C HIS A 36 -7.07 2.22 4.71
N TYR A 37 -7.98 2.52 3.77
CA TYR A 37 -7.65 3.13 2.49
C TYR A 37 -8.66 4.20 2.12
N LEU A 38 -8.23 5.13 1.26
CA LEU A 38 -9.10 6.08 0.61
C LEU A 38 -9.90 5.35 -0.49
N HIS A 39 -11.21 5.26 -0.31
CA HIS A 39 -12.12 4.68 -1.29
C HIS A 39 -12.74 5.80 -2.13
N ILE A 40 -12.47 5.78 -3.44
CA ILE A 40 -13.07 6.67 -4.43
C ILE A 40 -14.06 5.84 -5.25
N ALA A 41 -15.31 5.78 -4.82
CA ALA A 41 -16.35 5.03 -5.53
C ALA A 41 -16.95 5.85 -6.69
N SER A 42 -17.03 7.17 -6.52
CA SER A 42 -17.54 8.14 -7.51
C SER A 42 -16.98 9.55 -7.23
N PRO A 43 -17.22 10.56 -8.09
CA PRO A 43 -16.76 11.93 -7.84
C PRO A 43 -17.29 12.63 -6.60
N ASP A 44 -18.43 12.18 -6.13
CA ASP A 44 -19.15 12.67 -4.97
C ASP A 44 -19.07 11.70 -3.77
N GLN A 45 -18.67 10.44 -4.01
CA GLN A 45 -18.50 9.42 -2.99
C GLN A 45 -17.02 9.07 -2.81
N ILE A 46 -16.37 9.86 -1.96
CA ILE A 46 -14.99 9.66 -1.53
C ILE A 46 -14.98 9.62 0.00
N ASN A 47 -14.45 8.54 0.57
CA ASN A 47 -14.41 8.32 2.02
C ASN A 47 -13.27 7.39 2.41
N MET A 48 -12.96 7.35 3.71
CA MET A 48 -12.13 6.28 4.26
C MET A 48 -12.95 5.00 4.37
N ASP A 49 -12.33 3.88 4.02
CA ASP A 49 -12.90 2.54 4.12
C ASP A 49 -11.83 1.58 4.66
N SER A 50 -12.23 0.36 5.04
CA SER A 50 -11.29 -0.65 5.54
C SER A 50 -11.65 -2.07 5.13
N ASN A 51 -10.63 -2.89 4.94
CA ASN A 51 -10.81 -4.29 4.62
C ASN A 51 -9.67 -5.15 5.20
N ALA A 52 -10.03 -6.22 5.91
CA ALA A 52 -9.08 -7.19 6.44
C ALA A 52 -8.47 -8.08 5.36
N ASN A 53 -9.22 -8.39 4.30
CA ASN A 53 -8.86 -9.31 3.22
C ASN A 53 -8.91 -8.60 1.84
N LEU A 54 -8.39 -7.37 1.75
CA LEU A 54 -8.36 -6.62 0.50
C LEU A 54 -7.61 -7.43 -0.58
N GLY A 55 -8.24 -7.64 -1.74
CA GLY A 55 -7.64 -8.38 -2.85
C GLY A 55 -7.44 -9.87 -2.58
N GLU A 56 -8.20 -10.46 -1.64
CA GLU A 56 -8.07 -11.87 -1.25
C GLU A 56 -6.68 -12.22 -0.70
N LYS A 57 -6.07 -11.30 0.05
CA LYS A 57 -4.72 -11.47 0.61
C LYS A 57 -4.59 -12.74 1.44
N GLU A 58 -5.64 -13.15 2.17
CA GLU A 58 -5.63 -14.37 2.98
C GLU A 58 -5.48 -15.62 2.12
N PHE A 59 -6.20 -15.66 0.99
CA PHE A 59 -6.05 -16.72 0.00
C PHE A 59 -4.63 -16.71 -0.59
N TRP A 60 -4.13 -15.58 -1.06
CA TRP A 60 -2.79 -15.51 -1.64
C TRP A 60 -1.68 -15.89 -0.64
N ASN A 61 -1.80 -15.50 0.63
CA ASN A 61 -0.88 -15.88 1.70
C ASN A 61 -0.96 -17.37 2.06
N SER A 62 -2.07 -18.04 1.75
CA SER A 62 -2.21 -19.49 1.95
C SER A 62 -1.43 -20.31 0.91
N ILE A 63 -1.08 -19.71 -0.22
CA ILE A 63 -0.32 -20.36 -1.29
C ILE A 63 1.17 -20.30 -0.95
N ASN A 64 1.78 -21.45 -0.74
CA ASN A 64 3.21 -21.55 -0.51
C ASN A 64 3.98 -21.52 -1.84
N PHE A 65 4.12 -20.33 -2.45
CA PHE A 65 4.87 -20.16 -3.69
C PHE A 65 6.33 -20.58 -3.52
N ASN A 66 6.74 -21.58 -4.30
CA ASN A 66 8.14 -22.00 -4.41
C ASN A 66 8.81 -21.32 -5.62
N GLU A 67 8.68 -19.99 -5.73
CA GLU A 67 9.23 -19.19 -6.81
C GLU A 67 10.08 -18.04 -6.24
N ASN A 68 11.17 -17.67 -6.91
CA ASN A 68 12.07 -16.58 -6.49
C ASN A 68 12.64 -16.72 -5.07
N ILE A 69 12.75 -17.94 -4.55
CA ILE A 69 13.44 -18.19 -3.29
C ILE A 69 14.91 -17.78 -3.46
N LEU A 70 15.29 -16.67 -2.81
CA LEU A 70 16.68 -16.25 -2.74
C LEU A 70 17.45 -17.34 -1.98
N LYS A 71 18.12 -18.22 -2.73
CA LYS A 71 19.09 -19.14 -2.14
C LYS A 71 20.18 -18.29 -1.52
N HIS A 72 20.18 -18.17 -0.20
CA HIS A 72 21.35 -17.67 0.52
C HIS A 72 22.54 -18.52 0.08
N LYS A 73 23.49 -17.93 -0.65
CA LYS A 73 24.81 -18.54 -0.82
C LYS A 73 25.42 -18.59 0.57
N THR A 74 25.43 -19.77 1.18
CA THR A 74 26.24 -20.06 2.36
C THR A 74 27.65 -19.56 2.08
N GLY A 75 28.17 -18.72 2.98
CA GLY A 75 29.34 -17.89 2.76
C GLY A 75 30.51 -18.63 2.14
N ILE A 76 31.07 -18.04 1.08
CA ILE A 76 32.44 -18.34 0.67
C ILE A 76 33.33 -17.70 1.73
N ASN A 77 33.88 -18.50 2.63
CA ASN A 77 34.99 -18.08 3.47
C ASN A 77 36.15 -17.71 2.54
N LYS A 78 36.37 -16.40 2.34
CA LYS A 78 37.63 -15.91 1.79
C LYS A 78 38.64 -15.95 2.94
N GLU A 79 39.41 -17.02 3.02
CA GLU A 79 40.72 -16.95 3.65
C GLU A 79 41.60 -16.11 2.71
N GLU A 80 41.81 -14.85 3.08
CA GLU A 80 42.80 -13.98 2.44
C GLU A 80 44.18 -14.35 3.00
N LEU A 81 45.09 -14.74 2.09
CA LEU A 81 46.53 -14.88 2.26
C LEU A 81 47.21 -13.61 1.76
#